data_AF-A0A0R2GW24-F1
#
_entry.id   AF-A0A0R2GW24-F1
#
_cell.length_a   1.000
_cell.length_b   1.000
_cell.length_c   1.000
_cell.angle_alpha   90.00
_cell.angle_beta   90.00
_cell.angle_gamma   90.00
#
_symmetry.space_group_name_H-M   'P 1'
#
loop_
_entity.id
_entity.type
_entity.pdbx_description
1 polymer ?
#
loop_
_entity_poly.entity_id
_entity_poly.type
_entity_poly.pdbx_seq_one_letter_code
_entity_poly.pdbx_strand_id
1 'polypeptide(L)' 'MKAKQKGQDVKVIDYADKAVERLQKKYHHMIYRNVNRNIVITAIARELACFIWGIETGHIS' A
#
# COMPACT_ATOMS: atom_id res chain seq x y z
N MET A 1 18.03 2.15 9.82
CA MET A 1 16.96 1.70 8.90
C MET A 1 17.35 0.56 7.95
N LYS A 2 18.62 0.12 7.86
CA LYS A 2 19.05 -0.93 6.90
C LYS A 2 19.02 -2.38 7.42
N ALA A 3 18.59 -2.62 8.66
CA ALA A 3 18.63 -3.97 9.24
C ALA A 3 17.47 -4.87 8.80
N LYS A 4 16.31 -4.28 8.45
CA LYS A 4 15.10 -5.04 8.06
C LYS A 4 15.10 -5.52 6.60
N GLN A 5 15.98 -4.96 5.76
CA GLN A 5 16.03 -5.24 4.31
C GLN A 5 17.05 -6.33 3.94
N LYS A 6 17.75 -6.91 4.92
CA LYS A 6 18.85 -7.84 4.67
C LYS A 6 18.30 -9.21 4.23
N GLY A 7 17.97 -9.34 2.94
CA GLY A 7 17.51 -10.58 2.31
C GLY A 7 16.15 -10.51 1.60
N GLN A 8 15.48 -9.36 1.58
CA GLN A 8 14.28 -9.16 0.76
C GLN A 8 14.64 -8.63 -0.62
N ASP A 9 14.00 -9.16 -1.66
CA ASP A 9 14.21 -8.73 -3.05
C ASP A 9 13.91 -7.22 -3.18
N VAL A 10 14.86 -6.48 -3.73
CA VAL A 10 14.79 -5.00 -3.86
C VAL A 10 13.51 -4.58 -4.60
N LYS A 11 12.99 -5.42 -5.51
CA LYS A 11 11.75 -5.15 -6.25
C LYS A 11 10.52 -5.18 -5.35
N VAL A 12 10.49 -6.06 -4.35
CA VAL A 12 9.38 -6.15 -3.39
C VAL A 12 9.35 -4.92 -2.49
N ILE A 13 10.52 -4.43 -2.07
CA ILE A 13 10.64 -3.23 -1.23
C ILE A 13 10.18 -1.99 -2.02
N ASP A 14 10.69 -1.81 -3.23
CA ASP A 14 10.29 -0.68 -4.11
C ASP A 14 8.80 -0.71 -4.46
N TYR A 15 8.23 -1.89 -4.72
CA TYR A 15 6.80 -2.05 -4.97
C TYR A 15 5.95 -1.75 -3.73
N ALA A 16 6.40 -2.16 -2.54
CA ALA A 16 5.72 -1.84 -1.29
C ALA A 16 5.74 -0.34 -0.98
N ASP A 17 6.87 0.35 -1.20
CA ASP A 17 6.97 1.80 -1.01
C ASP A 17 6.02 2.55 -1.97
N LYS A 18 5.99 2.16 -3.25
CA LYS A 18 5.04 2.70 -4.25
C LYS A 18 3.58 2.46 -3.85
N ALA A 19 3.26 1.29 -3.32
CA ALA A 19 1.91 0.96 -2.85
C ALA A 19 1.51 1.85 -1.65
N VAL A 20 2.42 2.07 -0.70
CA VAL A 20 2.17 2.94 0.46
C VAL A 20 1.95 4.39 0.04
N GLU A 21 2.76 4.95 -0.86
CA GLU A 21 2.57 6.30 -1.38
C GLU A 21 1.20 6.46 -2.06
N ARG A 22 0.78 5.46 -2.84
CA ARG A 22 -0.53 5.45 -3.48
C ARG A 22 -1.67 5.41 -2.47
N LEU A 23 -1.56 4.56 -1.45
CA LEU A 23 -2.58 4.44 -0.38
C LEU A 23 -2.69 5.75 0.42
N GLN A 24 -1.56 6.39 0.74
CA GLN A 24 -1.55 7.69 1.40
C GLN A 24 -2.19 8.77 0.53
N LYS A 25 -1.84 8.86 -0.74
CA LYS A 25 -2.44 9.82 -1.68
C LYS A 25 -3.96 9.64 -1.76
N LYS A 26 -4.44 8.39 -1.82
CA LYS A 26 -5.88 8.08 -1.83
C LYS A 26 -6.56 8.44 -0.50
N TYR A 27 -5.92 8.16 0.64
CA TYR A 27 -6.39 8.56 1.96
C TYR A 27 -6.62 10.07 2.02
N HIS A 28 -5.57 10.86 1.73
CA HIS A 28 -5.64 12.30 1.80
C HIS A 28 -6.68 12.87 0.84
N HIS A 29 -6.78 12.31 -0.37
CA HIS A 29 -7.79 12.72 -1.35
C HIS A 29 -9.23 12.45 -0.88
N MET A 30 -9.49 11.29 -0.27
CA MET A 30 -10.83 10.97 0.25
C MET A 30 -11.18 11.78 1.50
N ILE A 31 -10.21 12.02 2.39
CA ILE A 31 -10.40 12.88 3.56
C ILE A 31 -10.65 14.33 3.15
N TYR A 32 -9.93 14.85 2.14
CA TYR A 32 -10.16 16.19 1.60
C TYR A 32 -11.56 16.34 0.97
N ARG A 33 -12.10 15.26 0.41
CA ARG A 33 -13.49 15.19 -0.08
C ARG A 33 -14.53 15.01 1.03
N ASN A 34 -14.13 15.09 2.29
CA ASN A 34 -14.99 14.96 3.47
C ASN A 34 -15.75 13.62 3.52
N VAL A 35 -15.17 12.56 2.94
CA VAL A 35 -15.74 11.20 3.01
C VAL A 35 -15.63 10.67 4.44
N ASN A 36 -16.66 9.96 4.90
CA ASN A 36 -16.67 9.39 6.24
C ASN A 36 -15.45 8.48 6.46
N ARG A 37 -14.73 8.71 7.56
CA ARG A 37 -13.46 8.06 7.89
C ARG A 37 -13.55 6.53 7.82
N ASN A 38 -14.66 5.95 8.25
CA ASN A 38 -14.86 4.50 8.23
C ASN A 38 -14.84 3.94 6.80
N ILE A 39 -15.48 4.65 5.86
CA ILE A 39 -15.49 4.29 4.44
C ILE A 39 -14.08 4.41 3.85
N VAL A 40 -13.35 5.47 4.21
CA VAL A 40 -11.97 5.68 3.77
C VAL A 40 -11.06 4.54 4.26
N ILE A 41 -11.14 4.18 5.54
CA ILE A 41 -10.34 3.11 6.14
C ILE A 41 -10.63 1.77 5.46
N THR A 42 -11.90 1.42 5.25
CA THR A 42 -12.27 0.17 4.57
C THR A 42 -11.77 0.12 3.13
N ALA A 43 -11.85 1.23 2.38
CA ALA A 43 -11.36 1.31 1.01
C ALA A 43 -9.84 1.09 0.92
N ILE A 44 -9.08 1.68 1.84
CA ILE A 44 -7.63 1.54 1.90
C ILE A 44 -7.23 0.14 2.35
N ALA A 45 -7.91 -0.43 3.36
CA ALA A 45 -7.63 -1.78 3.83
C ALA A 45 -7.84 -2.82 2.71
N ARG A 46 -8.88 -2.65 1.88
CA ARG A 46 -9.13 -3.50 0.72
C ARG A 46 -8.00 -3.40 -0.32
N GLU A 47 -7.55 -2.18 -0.62
CA GLU A 47 -6.47 -1.97 -1.59
C GLU A 47 -5.12 -2.49 -1.07
N LEU A 48 -4.85 -2.33 0.23
CA LEU A 48 -3.69 -2.92 0.90
C LEU A 48 -3.70 -4.46 0.82
N ALA A 49 -4.85 -5.10 1.07
CA ALA A 49 -4.97 -6.55 0.96
C ALA A 49 -4.69 -7.05 -0.47
N CYS A 50 -5.17 -6.34 -1.49
CA CYS A 50 -4.85 -6.65 -2.88
C CYS A 50 -3.36 -6.49 -3.20
N PHE A 51 -2.68 -5.48 -2.63
CA PHE A 51 -1.24 -5.30 -2.81
C PHE A 51 -0.42 -6.42 -2.17
N ILE A 52 -0.75 -6.79 -0.93
CA ILE A 52 -0.09 -7.90 -0.23
C ILE A 52 -0.26 -9.19 -1.03
N TRP A 53 -1.48 -9.49 -1.47
CA TRP A 53 -1.75 -10.66 -2.30
C TRP A 53 -0.95 -10.66 -3.62
N GLY A 54 -0.85 -9.50 -4.28
CA GLY A 54 -0.06 -9.36 -5.52
C GLY A 54 1.43 -9.60 -5.30
N ILE A 55 1.97 -9.18 -4.16
CA ILE A 55 3.36 -9.44 -3.75
C ILE A 55 3.57 -10.93 -3.50
N GLU A 56 2.69 -11.57 -2.72
CA GLU A 56 2.77 -13.00 -2.40
C GLU A 56 2.61 -13.90 -3.64
N THR A 57 1.85 -13.45 -4.65
CA THR A 57 1.63 -14.22 -5.90
C THR A 57 2.65 -13.93 -7.00
N GLY A 58 3.64 -13.06 -6.76
CA GLY A 58 4.67 -12.73 -7.74
C GLY A 58 4.17 -11.93 -8.95
N HIS A 59 2.93 -11.43 -8.92
CA HIS A 59 2.40 -10.47 -9.89
C HIS A 59 2.89 -9.05 -9.53
N ILE A 60 4.21 -8.85 -9.61
CA ILE A 60 4.86 -7.56 -9.40
C ILE A 60 4.97 -6.90 -10.79
N SER A 61 3.97 -6.10 -11.19
CA SER A 61 4.00 -5.30 -12.44
C SER A 61 4.64 -3.93 -12.22
#